data_AF-A0A945QHF9-F1
#
_entry.id   AF-A0A945QHF9-F1
#
_cell.length_a   1.000
_cell.length_b   1.000
_cell.length_c   1.000
_cell.angle_alpha   90.00
_cell.angle_beta   90.00
_cell.angle_gamma   90.00
#
_symmetry.space_group_name_H-M   'P 1'
#
loop_
_entity.id
_entity.type
_entity.pdbx_description
1 polymer ?
#
loop_
_entity_poly.entity_id
_entity_poly.type
_entity_poly.pdbx_seq_one_letter_code
_entity_poly.pdbx_strand_id
1 'polypeptide(L)'
;GVIFESKHRIVSVLTDIVDILGSDTNIGIMRELTKIHEEIFFGTASELIARFLDDQLTGEITMIIGTSSIEQLSMETMDKEILELSKKYSASEVVNIIRLFNDVNKKELYKYVLNIRQEG
;
A
#
# COMPACT_ATOMS: atom_id res chain seq x y z
N GLY A 1 8.67 1.94 -5.88
CA GLY A 1 9.76 0.92 -5.83
C GLY A 1 9.34 -0.24 -4.94
N VAL A 2 9.99 -1.41 -5.05
CA VAL A 2 9.76 -2.56 -4.17
C VAL A 2 11.08 -2.94 -3.50
N ILE A 3 11.06 -3.13 -2.19
CA ILE A 3 12.23 -3.58 -1.41
C ILE A 3 11.85 -4.73 -0.48
N PHE A 4 12.82 -5.59 -0.18
CA PHE A 4 12.71 -6.66 0.80
C PHE A 4 13.61 -6.32 1.98
N GLU A 5 13.08 -6.39 3.19
CA GLU A 5 13.81 -5.98 4.38
C GLU A 5 13.59 -6.92 5.56
N SER A 6 14.59 -6.90 6.45
CA SER A 6 14.44 -7.57 7.75
C SER A 6 13.55 -6.74 8.67
N LYS A 7 12.76 -7.42 9.50
CA LYS A 7 11.91 -6.80 10.53
C LYS A 7 12.60 -5.75 11.40
N HIS A 8 13.89 -5.95 11.70
CA HIS A 8 14.66 -5.08 12.60
C HIS A 8 15.03 -3.73 11.96
N ARG A 9 14.95 -3.63 10.63
CA ARG A 9 15.37 -2.45 9.88
C ARG A 9 14.19 -1.59 9.40
N ILE A 10 12.95 -1.99 9.67
CA ILE A 10 11.76 -1.30 9.13
C ILE A 10 11.72 0.17 9.56
N VAL A 11 11.88 0.46 10.85
CA VAL A 11 11.85 1.85 11.32
C VAL A 11 13.00 2.67 10.70
N SER A 12 14.22 2.12 10.66
CA SER A 12 15.37 2.79 10.04
C SER A 12 15.13 3.09 8.56
N VAL A 13 14.62 2.12 7.80
CA VAL A 13 14.36 2.29 6.37
C VAL A 13 13.22 3.28 6.12
N LEU A 14 12.17 3.27 6.95
CA LEU A 14 11.12 4.28 6.88
C LEU A 14 11.66 5.67 7.20
N THR A 15 12.57 5.81 8.16
CA THR A 15 13.25 7.09 8.44
C THR A 15 14.06 7.55 7.23
N ASP A 16 14.85 6.67 6.62
CA ASP A 16 15.61 7.00 5.40
C ASP A 16 14.66 7.43 4.26
N ILE A 17 13.51 6.77 4.13
CA ILE A 17 12.47 7.15 3.17
C ILE A 17 11.91 8.54 3.47
N VAL A 18 11.63 8.88 4.73
CA VAL A 18 11.17 10.22 5.10
C VAL A 18 12.20 11.28 4.73
N ASP A 19 13.47 11.00 4.97
CA ASP A 19 14.56 11.94 4.69
C ASP A 19 14.78 12.17 3.19
N ILE A 20 14.60 11.12 2.37
CA ILE A 20 14.87 11.16 0.92
C ILE A 20 13.63 11.57 0.12
N LEU A 21 12.46 11.05 0.47
CA LEU A 21 11.22 11.13 -0.31
C LEU A 21 10.12 11.96 0.38
N GLY A 22 10.26 12.23 1.68
CA GLY A 22 9.32 13.03 2.46
C GLY A 22 8.37 12.19 3.32
N SER A 23 7.82 12.83 4.36
CA SER A 23 6.96 12.21 5.37
C SER A 23 5.67 11.59 4.81
N ASP A 24 5.16 12.18 3.73
CA ASP A 24 3.85 11.86 3.16
C ASP A 24 3.94 10.79 2.06
N THR A 25 5.13 10.19 1.88
CA THR A 25 5.34 9.07 0.96
C THR A 25 4.41 7.92 1.34
N ASN A 26 3.51 7.52 0.43
CA ASN A 26 2.64 6.37 0.64
C ASN A 26 3.44 5.07 0.60
N ILE A 27 3.27 4.21 1.59
CA ILE A 27 3.97 2.94 1.71
C ILE A 27 2.96 1.82 1.96
N GLY A 28 3.19 0.68 1.31
CA GLY A 28 2.58 -0.60 1.65
C GLY A 28 3.62 -1.53 2.29
N ILE A 29 3.30 -2.15 3.41
CA ILE A 29 4.14 -3.15 4.08
C ILE A 29 3.37 -4.47 4.15
N MET A 30 3.90 -5.50 3.52
CA MET A 30 3.37 -6.86 3.55
C MET A 30 4.27 -7.73 4.42
N ARG A 31 3.65 -8.49 5.32
CA ARG A 31 4.32 -9.47 6.17
C ARG A 31 3.81 -10.87 5.87
N GLU A 32 4.71 -11.77 5.54
CA GLU A 32 4.38 -13.18 5.30
C GLU A 32 4.93 -14.05 6.44
N LEU A 33 4.07 -14.42 7.39
CA LEU A 33 4.39 -15.41 8.44
C LEU A 33 3.48 -16.61 8.29
N THR A 34 3.86 -17.52 7.38
CA THR A 34 3.10 -18.73 7.01
C THR A 34 1.72 -18.44 6.40
N LYS A 35 1.24 -19.36 5.56
CA LYS A 35 0.08 -19.21 4.64
C LYS A 35 -1.27 -18.78 5.26
N ILE A 36 -1.35 -18.46 6.55
CA ILE A 36 -2.58 -18.24 7.32
C ILE A 36 -2.66 -16.81 7.91
N HIS A 37 -1.55 -16.08 8.05
CA HIS A 37 -1.53 -14.76 8.69
C HIS A 37 -0.75 -13.71 7.86
N GLU A 38 -1.22 -13.47 6.64
CA GLU A 38 -0.80 -12.32 5.85
C GLU A 38 -1.37 -11.04 6.49
N GLU A 39 -0.49 -10.09 6.81
CA GLU A 39 -0.90 -8.75 7.24
C GLU A 39 -0.35 -7.73 6.26
N ILE A 40 -1.22 -6.81 5.84
CA ILE A 40 -0.86 -5.71 4.96
C ILE A 40 -1.16 -4.40 5.68
N PHE A 41 -0.15 -3.55 5.77
CA PHE A 41 -0.25 -2.22 6.34
C PHE A 41 -0.09 -1.19 5.23
N PHE A 42 -0.94 -0.17 5.24
CA PHE A 42 -0.86 0.97 4.34
C PHE A 42 -0.91 2.25 5.15
N GLY A 43 -0.11 3.24 4.74
CA GLY A 43 -0.08 4.55 5.37
C GLY A 43 1.03 5.41 4.79
N THR A 44 1.18 6.63 5.29
CA THR A 44 2.37 7.44 5.00
C THR A 44 3.59 6.87 5.74
N ALA A 45 4.80 7.21 5.28
CA ALA A 45 6.02 6.81 5.96
C ALA A 45 6.03 7.27 7.43
N SER A 46 5.53 8.48 7.73
CA SER A 46 5.41 8.98 9.11
C SER A 46 4.40 8.21 9.97
N GLU A 47 3.23 7.87 9.42
CA GLU A 47 2.21 7.06 10.10
C GLU A 47 2.75 5.66 10.45
N LEU A 48 3.48 5.04 9.51
CA LEU A 48 4.02 3.70 9.71
C LEU A 48 5.21 3.69 10.66
N ILE A 49 6.05 4.74 10.69
CA ILE A 49 7.06 4.89 11.74
C ILE A 49 6.37 4.89 13.11
N ALA A 50 5.38 5.77 13.30
CA ALA A 50 4.66 5.87 14.57
C ALA A 50 4.03 4.53 14.99
N ARG A 51 3.51 3.75 14.03
CA ARG A 51 2.94 2.43 14.27
C ARG A 51 3.97 1.41 14.75
N PHE A 52 5.15 1.38 14.15
CA PHE A 52 6.16 0.34 14.40
C PHE A 52 7.25 0.74 15.40
N LEU A 53 7.13 1.90 16.04
CA LEU A 53 7.97 2.27 17.19
C LEU A 53 7.77 1.29 18.36
N ASP A 54 6.51 0.92 18.63
CA ASP A 54 6.14 0.11 19.79
C ASP A 54 5.78 -1.35 19.44
N ASP A 55 5.50 -1.64 18.16
CA ASP A 55 5.12 -2.97 17.68
C ASP A 55 6.09 -3.46 16.60
N GLN A 56 7.03 -4.33 17.00
CA GLN A 56 7.99 -4.89 16.06
C GLN A 56 7.32 -5.96 15.21
N LEU A 57 7.27 -5.70 13.90
CA LEU A 57 6.92 -6.70 12.90
C LEU A 57 7.81 -7.95 13.05
N THR A 58 7.32 -9.10 12.59
CA THR A 58 8.07 -10.36 12.59
C THR A 58 8.09 -10.97 11.19
N GLY A 59 9.04 -11.88 10.90
CA GLY A 59 9.12 -12.52 9.58
C GLY A 59 9.79 -11.68 8.50
N GLU A 60 9.61 -12.12 7.25
CA GLU A 60 10.09 -11.46 6.04
C GLU A 60 9.13 -10.33 5.65
N ILE A 61 9.69 -9.16 5.35
CA ILE A 61 8.90 -7.98 5.02
C ILE A 61 9.15 -7.58 3.57
N THR A 62 8.06 -7.41 2.83
CA THR A 62 8.06 -6.76 1.52
C THR A 62 7.47 -5.38 1.68
N MET A 63 8.17 -4.36 1.19
CA MET A 63 7.72 -2.98 1.25
C MET A 63 7.57 -2.42 -0.16
N ILE A 64 6.41 -1.85 -0.43
CA ILE A 64 6.12 -1.10 -1.64
C ILE A 64 6.18 0.38 -1.30
N ILE A 65 7.04 1.10 -2.00
CA ILE A 65 7.27 2.54 -1.82
C ILE A 65 6.57 3.27 -2.97
N GLY A 66 5.61 4.14 -2.65
CA GLY A 66 4.94 4.98 -3.62
C GLY A 66 5.92 5.93 -4.32
N THR A 67 5.61 6.31 -5.55
CA THR A 67 6.48 7.14 -6.39
C THR A 67 5.90 8.54 -6.57
N SER A 68 6.75 9.56 -6.62
CA SER A 68 6.36 10.94 -6.94
C SER A 68 5.93 11.14 -8.40
N SER A 69 6.29 10.20 -9.29
CA SER A 69 5.78 10.12 -10.65
C SER A 69 4.36 9.56 -10.63
N ILE A 70 3.44 10.36 -10.14
CA ILE A 70 2.04 9.99 -10.10
C ILE A 70 1.45 10.32 -11.45
N GLU A 71 1.19 9.29 -12.26
CA GLU A 71 0.46 9.47 -13.51
C GLU A 71 -1.00 9.80 -13.17
N GLN A 72 -1.55 10.86 -13.78
CA GLN A 72 -2.98 11.10 -13.78
C GLN A 72 -3.64 10.07 -14.70
N LEU A 73 -3.73 8.83 -14.23
CA LEU A 73 -4.48 7.76 -14.89
C LEU A 73 -5.96 7.95 -14.59
N SER A 74 -6.81 7.82 -15.61
CA SER A 74 -8.26 7.81 -15.39
C SER A 74 -8.66 6.47 -14.77
N MET A 75 -9.63 6.49 -13.85
CA MET A 75 -10.12 5.26 -13.21
C MET A 75 -10.60 4.23 -14.23
N GLU A 76 -11.17 4.69 -15.36
CA GLU A 76 -11.63 3.87 -16.49
C GLU A 76 -10.52 3.06 -17.16
N THR A 77 -9.28 3.56 -17.16
CA THR A 77 -8.15 2.78 -17.70
C THR A 77 -7.72 1.63 -16.79
N MET A 78 -8.21 1.59 -15.54
CA MET A 78 -7.78 0.68 -14.49
C MET A 78 -8.79 -0.45 -14.21
N ASP A 79 -9.89 -0.54 -14.96
CA ASP A 79 -10.97 -1.50 -14.73
C ASP A 79 -10.46 -2.93 -14.59
N LYS A 80 -9.53 -3.30 -15.49
CA LYS A 80 -8.94 -4.63 -15.51
C LYS A 80 -8.11 -4.90 -14.26
N GLU A 81 -7.24 -3.97 -13.85
CA GLU A 81 -6.48 -4.13 -12.59
C GLU A 81 -7.41 -4.18 -11.38
N ILE A 82 -8.39 -3.28 -11.29
CA ILE A 82 -9.33 -3.21 -10.17
C ILE A 82 -10.14 -4.51 -10.05
N LEU A 83 -10.61 -5.07 -11.18
CA LEU A 83 -11.34 -6.32 -11.21
C LEU A 83 -10.46 -7.50 -10.77
N GLU A 84 -9.23 -7.59 -11.27
CA GLU A 84 -8.30 -8.66 -10.88
C GLU A 84 -7.91 -8.59 -9.40
N LEU A 85 -7.61 -7.40 -8.88
CA LEU A 85 -7.31 -7.21 -7.45
C LEU A 85 -8.52 -7.52 -6.57
N SER A 86 -9.73 -7.17 -7.01
CA SER A 86 -10.97 -7.40 -6.26
C SER A 86 -11.31 -8.88 -6.04
N LYS A 87 -10.75 -9.79 -6.85
CA LYS A 87 -10.88 -11.24 -6.67
C LYS A 87 -10.12 -11.76 -5.45
N LYS A 88 -9.08 -11.04 -5.00
CA LYS A 88 -8.16 -11.48 -3.94
C LYS A 88 -8.21 -10.63 -2.68
N TYR A 89 -8.50 -9.34 -2.84
CA TYR A 89 -8.43 -8.36 -1.75
C TYR A 89 -9.79 -7.71 -1.47
N SER A 90 -9.95 -7.21 -0.25
CA SER A 90 -11.11 -6.40 0.14
C SER A 90 -11.12 -5.07 -0.60
N ALA A 91 -12.30 -4.42 -0.70
CA ALA A 91 -12.42 -3.13 -1.37
C ALA A 91 -11.48 -2.06 -0.78
N SER A 92 -11.25 -2.08 0.54
CA SER A 92 -10.33 -1.13 1.18
C SER A 92 -8.88 -1.38 0.81
N GLU A 93 -8.45 -2.64 0.72
CA GLU A 93 -7.10 -3.01 0.31
C GLU A 93 -6.86 -2.65 -1.15
N VAL A 94 -7.81 -2.96 -2.05
CA VAL A 94 -7.72 -2.56 -3.46
C VAL A 94 -7.52 -1.05 -3.58
N VAL A 95 -8.32 -0.25 -2.86
CA VAL A 95 -8.17 1.22 -2.84
C VAL A 95 -6.78 1.64 -2.38
N ASN A 96 -6.26 1.05 -1.32
CA ASN A 96 -4.94 1.41 -0.81
C ASN A 96 -3.82 1.00 -1.77
N ILE A 97 -3.89 -0.19 -2.36
CA ILE A 97 -2.93 -0.69 -3.37
C ILE A 97 -2.87 0.27 -4.56
N ILE A 98 -4.02 0.63 -5.12
CA ILE A 98 -4.08 1.55 -6.27
C ILE A 98 -3.49 2.92 -5.91
N ARG A 99 -3.77 3.43 -4.70
CA ARG A 99 -3.25 4.73 -4.22
C ARG A 99 -1.75 4.73 -3.91
N LEU A 100 -1.09 3.57 -3.86
CA LEU A 100 0.37 3.53 -3.77
C LEU A 100 1.04 4.11 -5.02
N PHE A 101 0.38 4.04 -6.17
CA PHE A 101 0.95 4.41 -7.46
C PHE A 101 0.18 5.52 -8.19
N ASN A 102 -0.97 5.95 -7.66
CA ASN A 102 -1.89 6.86 -8.33
C ASN A 102 -2.45 7.93 -7.38
N ASP A 103 -2.63 9.15 -7.88
CA ASP A 103 -3.16 10.29 -7.12
C ASP A 103 -4.64 10.40 -7.43
N VAL A 104 -5.38 9.50 -6.81
CA VAL A 104 -6.81 9.41 -6.96
C VAL A 104 -7.48 9.66 -5.63
N ASN A 105 -8.60 10.38 -5.68
CA ASN A 105 -9.39 10.67 -4.51
C ASN A 105 -9.88 9.36 -3.88
N LYS A 106 -9.52 9.11 -2.61
CA LYS A 106 -9.86 7.88 -1.89
C LYS A 106 -11.36 7.58 -1.92
N LYS A 107 -12.20 8.60 -1.77
CA LYS A 107 -13.66 8.45 -1.71
C LYS A 107 -14.24 8.11 -3.07
N GLU A 108 -13.73 8.72 -4.14
CA GLU A 108 -14.16 8.43 -5.51
C GLU A 108 -13.71 7.04 -5.94
N LEU A 109 -12.44 6.69 -5.71
CA LEU A 109 -11.92 5.37 -6.02
C LEU A 109 -12.68 4.27 -5.26
N TYR A 110 -12.99 4.48 -3.97
CA TYR A 110 -13.75 3.49 -3.20
C TYR A 110 -15.15 3.23 -3.79
N LYS A 111 -15.86 4.29 -4.19
CA LYS A 111 -17.16 4.13 -4.89
C LYS A 111 -16.99 3.38 -6.21
N TYR A 112 -15.95 3.72 -6.96
CA TYR A 112 -15.66 3.11 -8.25
C TYR A 112 -15.38 1.61 -8.13
N VAL A 113 -14.52 1.22 -7.17
CA VAL A 113 -14.23 -0.18 -6.84
C VAL A 113 -15.50 -0.93 -6.45
N LEU A 114 -16.41 -0.32 -5.67
CA LEU A 114 -17.68 -0.96 -5.33
C LEU A 114 -18.59 -1.19 -6.55
N ASN A 115 -18.63 -0.25 -7.50
CA ASN A 115 -19.41 -0.40 -8.72
C ASN A 115 -18.87 -1.55 -9.59
N ILE A 116 -17.56 -1.57 -9.84
CA ILE A 116 -16.92 -2.65 -10.63
C ILE A 116 -17.20 -4.03 -10.03
N ARG A 117 -17.23 -4.15 -8.69
CA ARG A 117 -17.52 -5.41 -8.00
C ARG A 117 -18.98 -5.87 -8.10
N GLN A 118 -19.91 -4.97 -8.45
CA GLN A 118 -21.32 -5.31 -8.65
C GLN A 118 -21.63 -5.65 -10.12
N GLU A 119 -20.79 -5.17 -11.05
CA GLU A 119 -20.94 -5.38 -12.49
C GLU A 119 -20.28 -6.67 -13.01
N GLY A 120 -19.27 -7.20 -12.30
CA GLY A 120 -18.57 -8.45 -12.62
C GLY A 120 -18.97 -9.64 -11.75
#